data_AF-M3GRF4-F1
#
_entry.id   AF-M3GRF4-F1
#
_cell.length_a   1.000
_cell.length_b   1.000
_cell.length_c   1.000
_cell.angle_alpha   90.00
_cell.angle_beta   90.00
_cell.angle_gamma   90.00
#
_symmetry.space_group_name_H-M   'P 1'
#
loop_
_entity.id
_entity.type
_entity.pdbx_description
1 polymer ?
#
loop_
_entity_poly.entity_id
_entity_poly.type
_entity_poly.pdbx_seq_one_letter_code
_entity_poly.pdbx_strand_id
1 'polypeptide(L)' 'MTTVIEWQNRPLDKVYPILIMDALIVKVRDGNHVQNKAFYLALGINLQGTKEILGIWVEMTEGAKFW' A
#
# COMPACT_ATOMS: atom_id res chain seq x y z
N MET A 1 4.81 6.61 17.77
CA MET A 1 5.28 5.93 16.54
C MET A 1 4.72 4.51 16.40
N THR A 2 3.64 4.12 17.09
CA THR A 2 3.10 2.74 17.05
C THR A 2 1.88 2.58 16.15
N THR A 3 1.11 3.65 15.92
CA THR A 3 -0.19 3.61 15.23
C THR A 3 -0.13 3.09 13.79
N VAL A 4 0.92 3.44 13.04
CA VAL A 4 1.08 2.97 11.65
C VAL A 4 1.43 1.48 11.59
N ILE A 5 2.29 1.01 12.50
CA ILE A 5 2.69 -0.40 12.59
C ILE A 5 1.50 -1.24 13.04
N GLU A 6 0.75 -0.78 14.04
CA GLU A 6 -0.48 -1.43 14.49
C GLU A 6 -1.52 -1.51 13.37
N TRP A 7 -1.70 -0.43 12.60
CA TRP A 7 -2.56 -0.45 11.42
C TRP A 7 -2.08 -1.45 10.37
N GLN A 8 -0.78 -1.51 10.06
CA GLN A 8 -0.24 -2.46 9.08
C GLN A 8 -0.40 -3.92 9.51
N ASN A 9 -0.35 -4.21 10.81
CA ASN A 9 -0.46 -5.56 11.37
C ASN A 9 -1.88 -5.93 11.84
N ARG A 10 -2.86 -5.04 11.64
CA ARG A 10 -4.24 -5.32 12.05
C ARG A 10 -4.77 -6.54 11.29
N PRO A 11 -5.64 -7.35 11.92
CA PRO A 11 -6.29 -8.44 11.21
C PRO A 11 -7.14 -7.89 10.05
N LEU A 12 -7.05 -8.55 8.91
CA LEU A 12 -7.91 -8.29 7.75
C LEU A 12 -9.03 -9.33 7.69
N ASP A 13 -10.10 -9.00 6.98
CA ASP A 13 -11.15 -9.97 6.70
C ASP A 13 -10.62 -11.14 5.85
N LYS A 14 -11.23 -12.31 6.03
CA LYS A 14 -10.82 -13.53 5.31
C LYS A 14 -11.02 -13.44 3.80
N VAL A 15 -11.97 -12.62 3.33
CA VAL A 15 -12.37 -12.54 1.92
C VAL A 15 -12.68 -11.10 1.55
N TYR A 16 -12.02 -10.63 0.49
CA TYR A 16 -12.36 -9.40 -0.22
C TYR A 16 -12.75 -9.77 -1.66
N PRO A 17 -14.05 -9.73 -2.03
CA PRO A 17 -14.49 -10.12 -3.37
C PRO A 17 -13.86 -9.30 -4.52
N ILE A 18 -13.41 -8.08 -4.24
CA ILE A 18 -12.71 -7.24 -5.22
C ILE A 18 -11.42 -6.74 -4.58
N LEU A 19 -10.30 -6.91 -5.29
CA LEU A 19 -9.00 -6.36 -4.95
C LEU A 19 -8.53 -5.46 -6.09
N ILE A 20 -8.16 -4.23 -5.76
CA ILE A 20 -7.57 -3.27 -6.68
C ILE A 20 -6.12 -3.05 -6.24
N MET A 21 -5.19 -3.21 -7.18
CA MET A 21 -3.78 -2.90 -6.97
C MET A 21 -3.40 -1.71 -7.85
N ASP A 22 -2.75 -0.73 -7.25
CA ASP A 22 -2.30 0.47 -7.94
C ASP A 22 -0.87 0.83 -7.51
N ALA A 23 -0.17 1.57 -8.36
CA ALA A 23 1.17 2.05 -8.12
C ALA A 23 1.25 3.56 -8.39
N LEU A 24 1.55 4.34 -7.35
CA LEU A 24 1.73 5.79 -7.46
C LEU A 24 3.21 6.14 -7.40
N ILE A 25 3.70 6.84 -8.42
CA ILE A 25 5.06 7.39 -8.39
C ILE A 25 5.05 8.74 -7.66
N VAL A 26 5.66 8.77 -6.49
CA VAL A 26 5.71 9.95 -5.62
C VAL A 26 7.15 10.44 -5.48
N LYS A 27 7.35 11.76 -5.58
CA LYS A 27 8.64 12.39 -5.26
C LYS A 27 8.83 12.43 -3.74
N VAL A 28 9.78 11.65 -3.24
CA VAL A 28 10.11 11.56 -1.82
C VAL A 28 11.48 12.17 -1.58
N ARG A 29 11.60 13.02 -0.56
CA ARG A 29 12.90 13.48 -0.07
C ARG A 29 13.53 12.40 0.80
N ASP A 30 14.73 11.95 0.42
CA ASP A 30 15.52 10.96 1.13
C ASP A 30 16.91 11.56 1.38
N GLY A 31 17.16 11.95 2.64
CA GLY A 31 18.28 12.80 2.99
C GLY A 31 18.26 14.13 2.23
N ASN A 32 19.32 14.41 1.46
CA ASN A 32 19.48 15.63 0.68
C ASN A 32 18.99 15.53 -0.77
N HIS A 33 18.47 14.37 -1.20
CA HIS A 33 18.01 14.15 -2.57
C HIS A 33 16.49 13.96 -2.61
N VAL A 34 15.86 14.42 -3.69
CA VAL A 34 14.47 14.10 -4.00
C VAL A 34 14.47 13.07 -5.11
N GLN A 35 13.87 11.92 -4.85
CA GLN A 35 13.81 10.79 -5.78
C GLN A 35 12.38 10.30 -5.96
N ASN A 36 12.10 9.75 -7.13
CA ASN A 36 10.84 9.07 -7.38
C ASN A 36 10.85 7.73 -6.62
N LYS A 37 9.79 7.44 -5.90
CA LYS A 37 9.53 6.13 -5.28
C LYS A 37 8.15 5.64 -5.70
N ALA A 38 8.02 4.35 -5.94
CA ALA A 38 6.76 3.69 -6.22
C ALA A 38 6.06 3.34 -4.91
N PHE A 39 4.81 3.76 -4.77
CA PHE A 39 3.93 3.40 -3.66
C PHE A 39 2.89 2.43 -4.19
N TYR A 40 2.99 1.17 -3.78
CA TYR A 40 2.03 0.14 -4.10
C TYR A 40 0.90 0.15 -3.09
N LEU A 41 -0.34 0.23 -3.57
CA LEU A 41 -1.53 0.20 -2.74
C LEU A 41 -2.35 -1.06 -3.04
N ALA A 42 -2.78 -1.74 -1.98
CA ALA A 42 -3.81 -2.77 -2.06
C ALA A 42 -5.11 -2.22 -1.46
N LEU A 43 -6.15 -2.10 -2.28
CA LEU A 43 -7.49 -1.69 -1.85
C LEU A 43 -8.46 -2.86 -2.02
N GLY A 44 -9.03 -3.31 -0.91
CA GLY A 44 -10.05 -4.35 -0.86
C GLY A 44 -11.45 -3.76 -0.77
N ILE A 45 -12.42 -4.43 -1.37
CA ILE A 45 -13.84 -4.21 -1.09
C ILE A 45 -14.34 -5.43 -0.35
N ASN A 46 -14.82 -5.26 0.88
CA ASN A 46 -15.29 -6.37 1.72
C ASN A 46 -16.69 -6.84 1.30
N LEU A 47 -17.21 -7.87 1.97
CA LEU A 47 -18.53 -8.46 1.66
C LEU A 47 -19.70 -7.48 1.88
N GLN A 48 -19.50 -6.41 2.66
CA GLN A 48 -20.47 -5.35 2.90
C GLN A 48 -20.35 -4.23 1.86
N GLY A 49 -19.45 -4.35 0.88
CA GLY A 49 -19.21 -3.32 -0.14
C GLY A 49 -18.37 -2.14 0.35
N THR A 50 -17.76 -2.23 1.54
CA THR A 50 -16.92 -1.16 2.09
C THR A 50 -15.51 -1.26 1.53
N LYS A 51 -14.96 -0.11 1.11
CA LYS A 51 -13.59 0.01 0.61
C LYS A 51 -12.62 0.16 1.78
N GLU A 52 -11.54 -0.60 1.75
CA GLU A 52 -10.50 -0.59 2.77
C GLU A 52 -9.11 -0.59 2.12
N ILE A 53 -8.20 0.24 2.61
CA ILE A 53 -6.78 0.15 2.24
C ILE A 53 -6.16 -0.97 3.07
N LEU A 54 -5.81 -2.08 2.43
CA LEU A 54 -5.26 -3.27 3.08
C LEU A 54 -3.78 -3.08 3.41
N GLY A 55 -3.05 -2.37 2.56
CA GLY A 55 -1.64 -2.09 2.77
C GLY A 55 -1.09 -1.06 1.79
N ILE A 56 0.06 -0.51 2.18
CA ILE A 56 0.86 0.39 1.36
C ILE A 56 2.32 -0.06 1.50
N TRP A 57 3.00 -0.23 0.37
CA TRP A 57 4.42 -0.57 0.31
C TRP A 57 5.16 0.42 -0.56
N VAL A 58 6.43 0.69 -0.23
CA VAL A 58 7.23 1.72 -0.91
C VAL A 58 8.50 1.10 -1.45
N GLU A 59 8.75 1.30 -2.73
CA GLU A 59 9.96 0.82 -3.42
C GLU A 59 10.63 1.91 -4.23
N MET A 60 11.92 1.71 -4.55
CA MET A 60 12.68 2.67 -5.36
C MET A 60 12.29 2.65 -6.84
N THR A 61 11.83 1.51 -7.35
CA THR A 61 11.50 1.33 -8.77
C THR A 61 10.21 0.56 -8.93
N GLU A 62 9.44 0.90 -9.95
CA GLU A 62 8.31 0.09 -10.36
C GLU A 62 8.80 -1.23 -10.99
N GLY A 63 8.42 -2.38 -10.44
CA GLY A 63 8.82 -3.66 -11.02
C GLY A 63 8.09 -4.88 -10.45
N ALA A 64 7.93 -5.90 -11.29
CA ALA A 64 7.23 -7.14 -10.93
C ALA A 64 7.91 -7.94 -9.81
N LYS A 65 9.20 -7.69 -9.52
CA LYS A 65 9.94 -8.37 -8.45
C LYS A 65 9.37 -8.13 -7.05
N PHE A 66 8.55 -7.10 -6.88
CA PHE A 66 7.98 -6.72 -5.60
C PHE A 66 6.72 -7.54 -5.23
N TRP A 67 5.96 -7.99 -6.23
CA TRP A 67 4.76 -8.82 -6.05
C TRP A 67 5.14 -10.29 -5.87
#